data_AF-A0A537X7N1-F1
#
_entry.id   AF-A0A537X7N1-F1
#
_cell.length_a   1.000
_cell.length_b   1.000
_cell.length_c   1.000
_cell.angle_alpha   90.00
_cell.angle_beta   90.00
_cell.angle_gamma   90.00
#
_symmetry.space_group_name_H-M   'P 1'
#
loop_
_entity.id
_entity.type
_entity.pdbx_description
1 polymer ?
#
loop_
_entity_poly.entity_id
_entity_poly.type
_entity_poly.pdbx_seq_one_letter_code
_entity_poly.pdbx_strand_id
1 'polypeptide(L)'
;MSYSVGPELANPEDATQPVEEGPDYYEQTRFWRAARVYGFRDLIVTPSNGLAVATGGALFGLYLSKNLKVDGAQALGVAYASLGAALFGIVLAGLAVVAAFFDREYVAALREVGSLRVSLFGFWWVAALSVGALVSSVALTVAAFGGASRVVVAVVLTLATVSFFAALLGALELVGTLMRHGLYRAELAGRGIRIGRSAEPSEPDLR
;
A
#
# COMPACT_ATOMS: atom_id res chain seq x y z
N MET A 1 18.82 -36.68 -37.17
CA MET A 1 18.58 -35.34 -37.75
C MET A 1 18.89 -34.32 -36.68
N SER A 2 20.01 -33.63 -36.83
CA SER A 2 20.48 -32.57 -35.93
C SER A 2 20.08 -31.22 -36.55
N TYR A 3 19.41 -30.35 -35.80
CA TYR A 3 19.15 -28.98 -36.23
C TYR A 3 20.04 -28.05 -35.40
N SER A 4 21.06 -27.48 -36.07
CA SER A 4 21.83 -26.34 -35.58
C SER A 4 21.07 -25.05 -35.90
N VAL A 5 20.69 -24.29 -34.89
CA VAL A 5 20.26 -22.89 -35.07
C VAL A 5 21.48 -22.02 -34.75
N GLY A 6 22.01 -21.35 -35.78
CA GLY A 6 23.15 -20.45 -35.66
C GLY A 6 22.79 -19.16 -34.92
N PRO A 7 23.79 -18.36 -34.51
CA PRO A 7 23.55 -17.11 -33.80
C PRO A 7 23.12 -16.05 -34.82
N GLU A 8 21.82 -15.87 -34.98
CA GLU A 8 21.28 -14.74 -35.73
C GLU A 8 21.53 -13.49 -34.90
N LEU A 9 22.46 -12.67 -35.38
CA LEU A 9 22.86 -11.40 -34.81
C LEU A 9 21.63 -10.51 -34.67
N ALA A 10 21.17 -10.32 -33.43
CA ALA A 10 20.10 -9.38 -33.11
C ALA A 10 20.48 -7.99 -33.65
N ASN A 11 19.70 -7.50 -34.60
CA ASN A 11 19.88 -6.21 -35.24
C ASN A 11 19.75 -5.11 -34.17
N PRO A 12 20.71 -4.17 -34.03
CA PRO A 12 20.66 -3.11 -33.01
C PRO A 12 19.46 -2.16 -33.13
N GLU A 13 18.66 -2.25 -34.20
CA GLU A 13 17.40 -1.52 -34.36
C GLU A 13 16.20 -2.14 -33.60
N ASP A 14 16.28 -3.40 -33.17
CA ASP A 14 15.20 -4.05 -32.39
C ASP A 14 15.19 -3.66 -30.90
N ALA A 15 16.18 -2.89 -30.44
CA ALA A 15 16.24 -2.37 -29.07
C ALA A 15 15.21 -1.25 -28.78
N THR A 16 14.43 -0.85 -29.80
CA THR A 16 13.44 0.24 -29.72
C THR A 16 12.04 -0.16 -30.12
N GLN A 17 11.69 -1.46 -30.15
CA GLN A 17 10.28 -1.82 -30.27
C GLN A 17 9.57 -1.51 -28.94
N PRO A 18 8.61 -0.57 -28.91
CA PRO A 18 7.77 -0.38 -27.75
C PRO A 18 7.02 -1.69 -27.54
N VAL A 19 7.24 -2.34 -26.39
CA VAL A 19 6.47 -3.50 -25.96
C VAL A 19 5.01 -3.18 -26.23
N GLU A 20 4.34 -3.98 -27.06
CA GLU A 20 2.95 -3.74 -27.50
C GLU A 20 2.04 -3.58 -26.27
N GLU A 21 1.84 -2.33 -25.85
CA GLU A 21 1.02 -1.96 -24.71
C GLU A 21 -0.43 -2.14 -25.13
N GLY A 22 -0.98 -3.33 -24.85
CA GLY A 22 -2.42 -3.58 -24.97
C GLY A 22 -3.23 -2.47 -24.25
N PRO A 23 -4.44 -2.16 -24.73
CA PRO A 23 -5.14 -0.94 -24.35
C PRO A 23 -5.31 -0.89 -22.84
N ASP A 24 -4.67 0.12 -22.24
CA ASP A 24 -4.93 0.64 -20.91
C ASP A 24 -4.41 -0.13 -19.67
N TYR A 25 -3.17 -0.64 -19.72
CA TYR A 25 -2.47 -1.11 -18.51
C TYR A 25 -2.42 -0.04 -17.40
N TYR A 26 -2.24 1.23 -17.78
CA TYR A 26 -2.25 2.35 -16.84
C TYR A 26 -3.63 2.65 -16.28
N GLU A 27 -4.70 2.66 -17.09
CA GLU A 27 -6.04 2.88 -16.52
C GLU A 27 -6.50 1.76 -15.58
N GLN A 28 -5.99 0.56 -15.79
CA GLN A 28 -6.20 -0.59 -14.94
C GLN A 28 -5.61 -0.43 -13.52
N THR A 29 -4.66 0.49 -13.33
CA THR A 29 -4.07 0.84 -12.03
C THR A 29 -4.83 1.93 -11.27
N ARG A 30 -5.84 2.57 -11.89
CA ARG A 30 -6.68 3.55 -11.20
C ARG A 30 -7.40 2.90 -10.02
N PHE A 31 -7.39 3.56 -8.87
CA PHE A 31 -7.89 3.02 -7.61
C PHE A 31 -9.28 2.39 -7.71
N TRP A 32 -10.26 3.13 -8.24
CA TRP A 32 -11.63 2.66 -8.32
C TRP A 32 -11.80 1.43 -9.22
N ARG A 33 -10.97 1.30 -10.25
CA ARG A 33 -10.98 0.14 -11.15
C ARG A 33 -10.28 -1.05 -10.49
N ALA A 34 -9.14 -0.82 -9.82
CA ALA A 34 -8.42 -1.84 -9.07
C ALA A 34 -9.24 -2.40 -7.88
N ALA A 35 -9.91 -1.53 -7.11
CA ALA A 35 -10.76 -1.92 -6.00
C ALA A 35 -11.97 -2.76 -6.44
N ARG A 36 -12.54 -2.46 -7.62
CA ARG A 36 -13.62 -3.26 -8.21
C ARG A 36 -13.14 -4.64 -8.65
N VAL A 37 -11.92 -4.76 -9.17
CA VAL A 37 -11.31 -6.05 -9.57
C VAL A 37 -10.97 -6.91 -8.34
N TYR A 38 -10.50 -6.29 -7.25
CA TYR A 38 -10.23 -6.99 -5.99
C TYR A 38 -11.48 -7.46 -5.24
N GLY A 39 -12.61 -6.79 -5.48
CA GLY A 39 -13.83 -7.01 -4.72
C GLY A 39 -13.81 -6.22 -3.41
N PHE A 40 -14.72 -5.24 -3.28
CA PHE A 40 -14.85 -4.42 -2.07
C PHE A 40 -15.10 -5.25 -0.81
N ARG A 41 -15.75 -6.40 -0.94
CA ARG A 41 -16.02 -7.29 0.21
C ARG A 41 -14.72 -7.82 0.80
N ASP A 42 -13.79 -8.28 -0.02
CA ASP A 42 -12.55 -8.89 0.47
C ASP A 42 -11.57 -7.83 0.99
N LEU A 43 -11.70 -6.59 0.52
CA LEU A 43 -10.99 -5.42 1.04
C LEU A 43 -11.49 -4.96 2.42
N ILE A 44 -12.81 -5.04 2.65
CA ILE A 44 -13.44 -4.54 3.88
C ILE A 44 -13.53 -5.64 4.93
N VAL A 45 -13.81 -6.88 4.54
CA VAL A 45 -13.99 -8.02 5.45
C VAL A 45 -12.66 -8.72 5.65
N THR A 46 -11.80 -8.09 6.45
CA THR A 46 -10.58 -8.69 6.99
C THR A 46 -10.65 -8.77 8.51
N PRO A 47 -9.96 -9.73 9.16
CA PRO A 47 -9.89 -9.79 10.61
C PRO A 47 -9.36 -8.48 11.23
N SER A 48 -8.41 -7.82 10.57
CA SER A 48 -7.86 -6.53 10.97
C SER A 48 -8.92 -5.42 10.95
N ASN A 49 -9.72 -5.33 9.89
CA ASN A 49 -10.84 -4.38 9.85
C ASN A 49 -11.93 -4.70 10.86
N GLY A 50 -12.16 -5.99 11.16
CA GLY A 50 -13.07 -6.41 12.23
C GLY A 50 -12.67 -5.85 13.60
N LEU A 51 -11.38 -5.86 13.93
CA LEU A 51 -10.86 -5.25 15.16
C LEU A 51 -11.08 -3.73 15.18
N ALA A 52 -10.88 -3.06 14.03
CA ALA A 52 -11.10 -1.62 13.89
C ALA A 52 -12.58 -1.26 14.10
N VAL A 53 -13.51 -2.04 13.54
CA VAL A 53 -14.96 -1.86 13.75
C VAL A 53 -15.35 -2.11 15.20
N ALA A 54 -14.82 -3.17 15.82
CA ALA A 54 -15.10 -3.48 17.22
C ALA A 54 -14.64 -2.37 18.17
N THR A 55 -13.43 -1.83 17.97
CA THR A 55 -12.90 -0.71 18.77
C THR A 55 -13.70 0.58 18.53
N GLY A 56 -14.05 0.91 17.29
CA GLY A 56 -14.91 2.04 16.97
C GLY A 56 -16.31 1.94 17.57
N GLY A 57 -16.91 0.74 17.56
CA GLY A 57 -18.21 0.46 18.17
C GLY A 57 -18.18 0.52 19.69
N ALA A 58 -17.10 0.05 20.33
CA ALA A 58 -16.91 0.19 21.77
C ALA A 58 -16.82 1.67 22.17
N LEU A 59 -16.03 2.47 21.45
CA LEU A 59 -15.93 3.92 21.67
C LEU A 59 -17.27 4.64 21.42
N PHE A 60 -18.02 4.23 20.40
CA PHE A 60 -19.37 4.72 20.14
C PHE A 60 -20.28 4.54 21.36
N GLY A 61 -20.34 3.29 21.86
CA GLY A 61 -21.17 2.92 23.01
C GLY A 61 -20.78 3.67 24.27
N LEU A 62 -19.48 3.77 24.57
CA LEU A 62 -18.97 4.50 25.73
C LEU A 62 -19.23 6.02 25.65
N TYR A 63 -19.21 6.59 24.45
CA TYR A 63 -19.51 8.00 24.25
C TYR A 63 -21.01 8.30 24.41
N LEU A 64 -21.88 7.40 23.95
CA LEU A 64 -23.33 7.50 24.12
C LEU A 64 -23.78 7.22 25.57
N SER A 65 -23.12 6.30 26.28
CA SER A 65 -23.44 5.95 27.67
C SER A 65 -23.13 7.05 28.69
N LYS A 66 -22.62 8.20 28.24
CA LYS A 66 -22.15 9.33 29.07
C LYS A 66 -20.95 9.07 29.96
N ASN A 67 -20.29 7.93 29.78
CA ASN A 67 -19.02 7.64 30.46
C ASN A 67 -17.87 8.51 29.92
N LEU A 68 -17.94 8.96 28.66
CA LEU A 68 -17.04 9.94 28.06
C LEU A 68 -17.70 11.34 28.01
N LYS A 69 -17.00 12.35 28.55
CA LYS A 69 -17.44 13.76 28.53
C LYS A 69 -17.03 14.45 27.22
N VAL A 70 -17.82 15.46 26.82
CA VAL A 70 -17.67 16.21 25.56
C VAL A 70 -16.35 17.00 25.52
N ASP A 71 -15.85 17.49 26.65
CA ASP A 71 -14.58 18.22 26.72
C ASP A 71 -13.38 17.36 26.28
N GLY A 72 -13.47 16.04 26.44
CA GLY A 72 -12.45 15.10 25.94
C GLY A 72 -12.49 14.93 24.42
N ALA A 73 -13.63 15.17 23.76
CA ALA A 73 -13.79 14.91 22.33
C ALA A 73 -12.98 15.89 21.45
N GLN A 74 -12.84 17.14 21.88
CA GLN A 74 -12.00 18.13 21.18
C GLN A 74 -10.51 17.74 21.26
N ALA A 75 -10.04 17.38 22.45
CA ALA A 75 -8.67 16.89 22.65
C ALA A 75 -8.40 15.60 21.86
N LEU A 76 -9.37 14.69 21.82
CA LEU A 76 -9.33 13.48 20.99
C LEU A 76 -9.25 13.81 19.50
N GLY A 77 -10.02 14.77 19.00
CA GLY A 77 -9.95 15.20 17.59
C GLY A 77 -8.55 15.67 17.19
N VAL A 78 -7.94 16.52 18.01
CA VAL A 78 -6.57 17.02 17.77
C VAL A 78 -5.54 15.89 17.85
N ALA A 79 -5.67 15.00 18.84
CA ALA A 79 -4.79 13.83 18.97
C ALA A 79 -4.93 12.86 17.79
N TYR A 80 -6.15 12.60 17.31
CA TYR A 80 -6.38 11.78 16.13
C TYR A 80 -5.82 12.41 14.87
N ALA A 81 -5.90 13.74 14.73
CA ALA A 81 -5.31 14.44 13.59
C ALA A 81 -3.78 14.30 13.57
N SER A 82 -3.11 14.45 14.72
CA SER A 82 -1.65 14.29 14.80
C SER A 82 -1.21 12.84 14.57
N LEU A 83 -1.91 11.87 15.17
CA LEU A 83 -1.67 10.44 14.96
C LEU A 83 -1.92 10.02 13.51
N GLY A 84 -3.00 10.53 12.90
CA GLY A 84 -3.32 10.30 11.49
C GLY A 84 -2.26 10.88 10.55
N ALA A 85 -1.75 12.07 10.84
CA ALA A 85 -0.69 12.70 10.05
C ALA A 85 0.62 11.92 10.14
N ALA A 86 0.99 11.47 11.35
CA ALA A 86 2.15 10.62 11.54
C ALA A 86 2.02 9.30 10.77
N LEU A 87 0.85 8.65 10.85
CA LEU A 87 0.58 7.41 10.14
C LEU A 87 0.63 7.58 8.62
N PHE A 88 0.05 8.66 8.09
CA PHE A 88 0.14 8.99 6.67
C PHE A 88 1.60 9.19 6.23
N GLY A 89 2.40 9.89 7.05
CA GLY A 89 3.84 10.04 6.80
C GLY A 89 4.58 8.69 6.76
N ILE A 90 4.26 7.76 7.66
CA ILE A 90 4.83 6.40 7.67
C ILE A 90 4.47 5.66 6.37
N VAL A 91 3.22 5.75 5.91
CA VAL A 91 2.79 5.08 4.67
C VAL A 91 3.51 5.67 3.45
N LEU A 92 3.68 7.00 3.37
CA LEU A 92 4.45 7.64 2.30
C LEU A 92 5.92 7.23 2.33
N ALA A 93 6.54 7.16 3.51
CA ALA A 93 7.91 6.69 3.67
C ALA A 93 8.04 5.23 3.20
N GLY A 94 7.09 4.36 3.57
CA GLY A 94 7.04 2.97 3.10
C GLY A 94 6.95 2.89 1.58
N LEU A 95 6.09 3.71 0.96
CA LEU A 95 5.97 3.78 -0.50
C LEU A 95 7.28 4.22 -1.17
N ALA A 96 7.98 5.20 -0.59
CA ALA A 96 9.28 5.66 -1.09
C ALA A 96 10.33 4.54 -1.03
N VAL A 97 10.33 3.74 0.05
CA VAL A 97 11.20 2.55 0.15
C VAL A 97 10.84 1.54 -0.95
N VAL A 98 9.56 1.19 -1.15
CA VAL A 98 9.17 0.26 -2.22
C VAL A 98 9.62 0.77 -3.59
N ALA A 99 9.41 2.06 -3.88
CA ALA A 99 9.84 2.67 -5.12
C ALA A 99 11.37 2.57 -5.32
N ALA A 100 12.15 2.76 -4.26
CA ALA A 100 13.61 2.58 -4.31
C ALA A 100 14.04 1.12 -4.51
N PHE A 101 13.21 0.14 -4.14
CA PHE A 101 13.49 -1.29 -4.32
C PHE A 101 13.08 -1.82 -5.71
N PHE A 102 12.26 -1.10 -6.46
CA PHE A 102 11.77 -1.51 -7.78
C PHE A 102 12.77 -1.16 -8.89
N ASP A 103 13.77 -2.02 -9.05
CA ASP A 103 14.64 -2.01 -10.23
C ASP A 103 13.92 -2.63 -11.44
N ARG A 104 14.34 -2.28 -12.68
CA ARG A 104 13.71 -2.73 -13.94
C ARG A 104 13.56 -4.26 -14.00
N GLU A 105 14.59 -4.97 -13.57
CA GLU A 105 14.67 -6.43 -13.59
C GLU A 105 13.75 -7.05 -12.53
N TYR A 106 13.64 -6.44 -11.36
CA TYR A 106 12.73 -6.89 -10.30
C TYR A 106 11.26 -6.64 -10.67
N VAL A 107 10.97 -5.50 -11.29
CA VAL A 107 9.63 -5.18 -11.82
C VAL A 107 9.24 -6.13 -12.96
N ALA A 108 10.17 -6.50 -13.83
CA ALA A 108 9.93 -7.48 -14.89
C ALA A 108 9.58 -8.86 -14.30
N ALA A 109 10.36 -9.36 -13.35
CA ALA A 109 10.08 -10.62 -12.66
C ALA A 109 8.74 -10.61 -11.91
N LEU A 110 8.39 -9.49 -11.26
CA LEU A 110 7.11 -9.32 -10.57
C LEU A 110 5.90 -9.20 -11.52
N ARG A 111 6.11 -8.68 -12.74
CA ARG A 111 5.08 -8.62 -13.79
C ARG A 111 4.75 -10.01 -14.32
N GLU A 112 5.75 -10.85 -14.56
CA GLU A 112 5.57 -12.21 -15.06
C GLU A 112 4.72 -13.07 -14.11
N VAL A 113 4.86 -12.86 -12.80
CA VAL A 113 4.12 -13.60 -11.76
C VAL A 113 2.77 -12.93 -11.41
N GLY A 114 2.45 -11.76 -11.99
CA GLY A 114 1.21 -11.02 -11.72
C GLY A 114 1.08 -10.44 -10.29
N SER A 115 2.11 -10.63 -9.45
CA SER A 115 2.13 -10.23 -8.03
C SER A 115 2.28 -8.73 -7.82
N LEU A 116 2.87 -8.01 -8.80
CA LEU A 116 3.10 -6.56 -8.72
C LEU A 116 1.83 -5.76 -8.42
N ARG A 117 0.72 -6.14 -9.08
CA ARG A 117 -0.58 -5.44 -8.96
C ARG A 117 -1.17 -5.58 -7.56
N VAL A 118 -0.98 -6.74 -6.93
CA VAL A 118 -1.46 -7.05 -5.58
C VAL A 118 -0.72 -6.23 -4.56
N SER A 119 0.61 -6.25 -4.63
CA SER A 119 1.48 -5.53 -3.70
C SER A 119 1.25 -4.02 -3.78
N LEU A 120 1.21 -3.46 -5.00
CA LEU A 120 1.00 -2.01 -5.20
C LEU A 120 -0.39 -1.55 -4.77
N PHE A 121 -1.42 -2.36 -5.00
CA PHE A 121 -2.77 -2.02 -4.60
C PHE A 121 -2.93 -2.00 -3.07
N GLY A 122 -2.24 -2.91 -2.35
CA GLY A 122 -2.19 -2.88 -0.88
C GLY A 122 -1.67 -1.55 -0.34
N PHE A 123 -0.58 -1.02 -0.91
CA PHE A 123 -0.06 0.31 -0.55
C PHE A 123 -1.07 1.42 -0.80
N TRP A 124 -1.74 1.37 -1.96
CA TRP A 124 -2.75 2.36 -2.33
C TRP A 124 -3.96 2.33 -1.38
N TRP A 125 -4.41 1.14 -1.01
CA TRP A 125 -5.52 0.95 -0.09
C TRP A 125 -5.23 1.52 1.30
N VAL A 126 -4.07 1.20 1.87
CA VAL A 126 -3.67 1.72 3.19
C VAL A 126 -3.47 3.23 3.14
N ALA A 127 -2.90 3.78 2.07
CA ALA A 127 -2.79 5.23 1.89
C ALA A 127 -4.18 5.90 1.87
N ALA A 128 -5.15 5.31 1.16
CA ALA A 128 -6.53 5.79 1.15
C ALA A 128 -7.17 5.75 2.56
N LEU A 129 -6.93 4.68 3.33
CA LEU A 129 -7.39 4.58 4.72
C LEU A 129 -6.75 5.64 5.61
N SER A 130 -5.45 5.93 5.47
CA SER A 130 -4.77 6.98 6.22
C SER A 130 -5.33 8.38 5.90
N VAL A 131 -5.63 8.67 4.63
CA VAL A 131 -6.32 9.90 4.24
C VAL A 131 -7.72 9.95 4.82
N GLY A 132 -8.46 8.84 4.78
CA GLY A 132 -9.78 8.72 5.43
C GLY A 132 -9.73 8.99 6.93
N ALA A 133 -8.70 8.48 7.62
CA ALA A 133 -8.45 8.74 9.04
C ALA A 133 -8.17 10.23 9.30
N LEU A 134 -7.37 10.88 8.46
CA LEU A 134 -7.13 12.33 8.56
C LEU A 134 -8.41 13.15 8.38
N VAL A 135 -9.16 12.90 7.31
CA VAL A 135 -10.41 13.62 7.01
C VAL A 135 -11.42 13.45 8.12
N SER A 136 -11.58 12.22 8.64
CA SER A 136 -12.49 11.94 9.75
C SER A 136 -12.03 12.56 11.08
N SER A 137 -10.72 12.68 11.32
CA SER A 137 -10.16 13.38 12.48
C SER A 137 -10.41 14.89 12.43
N VAL A 138 -10.26 15.50 11.26
CA VAL A 138 -10.60 16.90 11.03
C VAL A 138 -12.11 17.10 11.19
N ALA A 139 -12.93 16.21 10.63
CA ALA A 139 -14.38 16.26 10.80
C ALA A 139 -14.78 16.15 12.27
N LEU A 140 -14.12 15.28 13.06
CA LEU A 140 -14.35 15.15 14.51
C LEU A 140 -14.04 16.46 15.23
N THR A 141 -12.91 17.07 14.90
CA THR A 141 -12.49 18.36 15.45
C THR A 141 -13.55 19.42 15.14
N VAL A 142 -13.94 19.58 13.88
CA VAL A 142 -14.96 20.55 13.47
C VAL A 142 -16.30 20.28 14.15
N ALA A 143 -16.75 19.02 14.24
CA ALA A 143 -18.01 18.67 14.89
C ALA A 143 -17.99 18.97 16.40
N ALA A 144 -16.86 18.71 17.07
CA ALA A 144 -16.69 18.94 18.49
C ALA A 144 -16.54 20.44 18.84
N PHE A 145 -15.89 21.24 17.99
CA PHE A 145 -15.78 22.69 18.16
C PHE A 145 -17.05 23.44 17.75
N GLY A 146 -17.76 22.96 16.72
CA GLY A 146 -18.99 23.56 16.22
C GLY A 146 -20.23 23.29 17.08
N GLY A 147 -20.09 22.58 18.20
CA GLY A 147 -21.21 22.27 19.09
C GLY A 147 -22.25 21.34 18.46
N ALA A 148 -21.82 20.43 17.58
CA ALA A 148 -22.72 19.47 16.95
C ALA A 148 -23.43 18.58 17.98
N SER A 149 -24.57 18.00 17.59
CA SER A 149 -25.30 17.09 18.47
C SER A 149 -24.43 15.91 18.91
N ARG A 150 -24.67 15.39 20.12
CA ARG A 150 -23.90 14.26 20.68
C ARG A 150 -23.89 13.04 19.76
N VAL A 151 -25.00 12.77 19.07
CA VAL A 151 -25.11 11.66 18.12
C VAL A 151 -24.17 11.86 16.93
N VAL A 152 -24.11 13.08 16.39
CA VAL A 152 -23.20 13.41 15.28
C VAL A 152 -21.75 13.24 15.72
N VAL A 153 -21.36 13.78 16.89
CA VAL A 153 -19.99 13.61 17.41
C VAL A 153 -19.66 12.13 17.63
N ALA A 154 -20.61 11.33 18.13
CA ALA A 154 -20.42 9.89 18.31
C ALA A 154 -20.14 9.17 16.99
N VAL A 155 -20.94 9.44 15.95
CA VAL A 155 -20.77 8.84 14.63
C VAL A 155 -19.43 9.21 14.02
N VAL A 156 -19.05 10.50 14.09
CA VAL A 156 -17.78 10.97 13.53
C VAL A 156 -16.59 10.42 14.31
N LEU A 157 -16.68 10.33 15.65
CA LEU A 157 -15.67 9.69 16.50
C LEU A 157 -15.47 8.23 16.13
N THR A 158 -16.56 7.50 15.88
CA THR A 158 -16.49 6.11 15.46
C THR A 158 -15.84 5.99 14.10
N LEU A 159 -16.24 6.80 13.11
CA LEU A 159 -15.61 6.80 11.79
C LEU A 159 -14.11 7.12 11.88
N ALA A 160 -13.72 8.10 12.69
CA ALA A 160 -12.31 8.44 12.93
C ALA A 160 -11.53 7.28 13.54
N THR A 161 -12.12 6.63 14.55
CA THR A 161 -11.50 5.48 15.23
C THR A 161 -11.33 4.30 14.28
N VAL A 162 -12.40 3.91 13.57
CA VAL A 162 -12.37 2.78 12.63
C VAL A 162 -11.35 3.03 11.54
N SER A 163 -11.36 4.23 10.93
CA SER A 163 -10.43 4.58 9.86
C SER A 163 -8.98 4.57 10.36
N PHE A 164 -8.73 5.12 11.55
CA PHE A 164 -7.41 5.13 12.16
C PHE A 164 -6.87 3.72 12.43
N PHE A 165 -7.65 2.87 13.09
CA PHE A 165 -7.21 1.51 13.40
C PHE A 165 -7.06 0.64 12.14
N ALA A 166 -7.95 0.78 11.15
CA ALA A 166 -7.82 0.09 9.87
C ALA A 166 -6.53 0.51 9.15
N ALA A 167 -6.22 1.81 9.12
CA ALA A 167 -4.98 2.31 8.54
C ALA A 167 -3.74 1.84 9.32
N LEU A 168 -3.81 1.79 10.66
CA LEU A 168 -2.70 1.36 11.51
C LEU A 168 -2.37 -0.11 11.30
N LEU A 169 -3.37 -0.98 11.31
CA LEU A 169 -3.20 -2.41 11.06
C LEU A 169 -2.75 -2.68 9.63
N GLY A 170 -3.33 -1.97 8.65
CA GLY A 170 -2.89 -2.02 7.26
C GLY A 170 -1.41 -1.62 7.12
N ALA A 171 -0.95 -0.58 7.81
CA ALA A 171 0.46 -0.19 7.79
C ALA A 171 1.38 -1.29 8.34
N LEU A 172 0.97 -2.01 9.39
CA LEU A 172 1.72 -3.16 9.91
C LEU A 172 1.78 -4.32 8.88
N GLU A 173 0.68 -4.59 8.18
CA GLU A 173 0.64 -5.58 7.10
C GLU A 173 1.57 -5.20 5.94
N LEU A 174 1.66 -3.90 5.61
CA LEU A 174 2.62 -3.40 4.61
C LEU A 174 4.08 -3.60 5.04
N VAL A 175 4.41 -3.37 6.30
CA VAL A 175 5.75 -3.66 6.83
C VAL A 175 6.10 -5.14 6.65
N GLY A 176 5.17 -6.04 6.98
CA GLY A 176 5.34 -7.48 6.74
C GLY A 176 5.54 -7.81 5.26
N THR A 177 4.82 -7.12 4.38
CA THR A 177 4.96 -7.28 2.92
C THR A 177 6.32 -6.81 2.42
N LEU A 178 6.82 -5.68 2.92
CA LEU A 178 8.19 -5.20 2.64
C LEU A 178 9.23 -6.23 3.06
N MET A 179 9.10 -6.75 4.29
CA MET A 179 10.06 -7.70 4.84
C MET A 179 10.14 -8.96 3.97
N ARG A 180 9.00 -9.45 3.45
CA ARG A 180 8.96 -10.57 2.50
C ARG A 180 9.66 -10.25 1.18
N HIS A 181 9.45 -9.05 0.62
CA HIS A 181 10.13 -8.64 -0.61
C HIS A 181 11.64 -8.50 -0.40
N GLY A 182 12.06 -7.96 0.75
CA GLY A 182 13.47 -7.87 1.15
C GLY A 182 14.14 -9.25 1.27
N LEU A 183 13.48 -10.20 1.95
CA LEU A 183 13.95 -11.57 2.07
C LEU A 183 14.03 -12.28 0.71
N TYR A 184 13.01 -12.11 -0.14
CA TYR A 184 12.99 -12.71 -1.48
C TYR A 184 14.14 -12.19 -2.34
N ARG A 185 14.42 -10.88 -2.29
CA ARG A 185 15.56 -10.28 -3.00
C ARG A 185 16.90 -10.78 -2.45
N ALA A 186 17.03 -10.91 -1.14
CA ALA A 186 18.24 -11.46 -0.51
C ALA A 186 18.47 -12.93 -0.90
N GLU A 187 17.41 -13.73 -1.00
CA GLU A 187 17.49 -15.13 -1.43
C GLU A 187 17.89 -15.26 -2.91
N LEU A 188 17.35 -14.42 -3.79
CA LEU A 188 17.76 -14.35 -5.19
C LEU A 188 19.25 -14.00 -5.34
N ALA A 189 19.73 -13.01 -4.58
CA ALA A 189 21.14 -12.63 -4.55
C ALA A 189 22.04 -13.75 -4.00
N GLY A 190 21.60 -14.45 -2.96
CA GLY A 190 22.33 -15.56 -2.33
C GLY A 190 22.44 -16.82 -3.21
N ARG A 191 21.48 -17.06 -4.10
CA ARG A 191 21.51 -18.17 -5.07
C ARG A 191 22.40 -17.92 -6.30
N GLY A 192 23.16 -16.82 -6.32
CA GLY A 192 24.09 -16.50 -7.41
C GLY A 192 23.41 -15.98 -8.68
N ILE A 193 22.08 -15.78 -8.67
CA ILE A 193 21.38 -15.03 -9.72
C ILE A 193 21.66 -13.55 -9.45
N ARG A 194 22.81 -13.07 -9.94
CA ARG A 194 23.14 -11.64 -9.92
C ARG A 194 22.26 -10.93 -10.95
N ILE A 195 21.11 -10.46 -10.48
CA ILE A 195 20.40 -9.35 -11.07
C ILE A 195 21.35 -8.14 -10.91
N GLY A 196 22.01 -7.74 -12.00
CA GLY A 196 23.04 -6.69 -11.99
C GLY A 196 24.50 -7.18 -11.98
N ARG A 197 24.96 -7.78 -13.09
CA ARG A 197 26.24 -7.45 -13.72
C ARG A 197 26.18 -7.99 -15.13
N SER A 198 26.01 -7.11 -16.11
CA SER A 198 26.33 -7.39 -17.51
C SER A 198 27.66 -8.12 -17.50
N ALA A 199 27.69 -9.36 -18.01
CA ALA A 199 28.93 -10.07 -18.17
C ALA A 199 29.85 -9.17 -19.00
N GLU A 200 30.84 -8.55 -18.35
CA GLU A 200 31.98 -8.01 -19.07
C GLU A 200 32.57 -9.21 -19.83
N PRO A 201 32.75 -9.10 -21.15
CA PRO A 201 33.39 -10.16 -21.91
C PRO A 201 34.77 -10.35 -21.30
N SER A 202 35.05 -11.56 -20.81
CA SER A 202 36.39 -11.96 -20.44
C SER A 202 37.32 -11.66 -21.61
N GLU A 203 38.22 -10.69 -21.45
CA GLU A 203 39.33 -10.50 -22.36
C GLU A 203 40.03 -11.86 -22.53
N PRO A 204 40.19 -12.35 -23.76
CA PRO A 204 40.93 -13.58 -23.97
C PRO A 204 42.39 -13.32 -23.59
N ASP A 205 42.92 -14.16 -22.70
CA ASP A 205 44.35 -14.24 -22.38
C ASP A 205 45.15 -14.29 -23.69
N LEU A 206 45.70 -13.14 -24.09
CA LEU A 206 46.76 -13.06 -25.07
C LEU A 206 48.06 -13.30 -24.30
N ARG A 207 48.48 -14.56 -24.38
CA ARG A 207 49.82 -15.13 -24.16
C ARG A 207 50.95 -14.18 -23.80
#